data_AF-A0A2V6K4P5-F1
#
_entry.id   AF-A0A2V6K4P5-F1
#
_cell.length_a   1.000
_cell.length_b   1.000
_cell.length_c   1.000
_cell.angle_alpha   90.00
_cell.angle_beta   90.00
_cell.angle_gamma   90.00
#
_symmetry.space_group_name_H-M   'P 1'
#
loop_
_entity.id
_entity.type
_entity.pdbx_description
1 polymer ?
#
loop_
_entity_poly.entity_id
_entity_poly.type
_entity_poly.pdbx_seq_one_letter_code
_entity_poly.pdbx_strand_id
1 'polypeptide(L)' 'MQLGGRNLKIFSGSVIDLSGTPGQILQSDKELVIAAGRGAVQLKEVQLQGKRRMRAAEFVRGHAAMVRATH' A
#
# COMPACT_ATOMS: atom_id res chain seq x y z
N MET A 1 3.37 8.72 1.84
CA MET A 1 3.76 7.73 2.86
C MET A 1 5.20 7.32 2.61
N GLN A 2 5.95 6.92 3.65
CA GLN A 2 7.28 6.36 3.50
C GLN A 2 7.24 4.84 3.77
N LEU A 3 7.84 4.05 2.88
CA LEU A 3 7.94 2.59 2.95
C LEU A 3 9.40 2.20 2.83
N GLY A 4 9.96 1.59 3.89
CA GLY A 4 11.36 1.16 3.90
C GLY A 4 12.35 2.27 3.56
N GLY A 5 12.15 3.48 4.09
CA GLY A 5 13.02 4.63 3.82
C GLY A 5 12.75 5.36 2.49
N ARG A 6 11.78 4.92 1.69
CA ARG A 6 11.48 5.49 0.36
C ARG A 6 10.10 6.11 0.32
N ASN A 7 9.96 7.22 -0.40
CA ASN A 7 8.65 7.85 -0.59
C ASN A 7 7.79 7.04 -1.57
N LEU A 8 6.59 6.67 -1.12
CA LEU A 8 5.53 6.11 -1.95
C LEU A 8 4.45 7.18 -2.15
N LYS A 9 4.24 7.56 -3.41
CA LYS A 9 3.12 8.40 -3.83
C LYS A 9 1.94 7.51 -4.21
N ILE A 10 0.76 7.87 -3.73
CA ILE A 10 -0.50 7.19 -4.05
C ILE A 10 -1.21 8.09 -5.05
N PHE A 11 -1.59 7.52 -6.19
CA PHE A 11 -2.32 8.25 -7.23
C PHE A 11 -3.80 7.93 -7.24
N SER A 12 -4.16 6.70 -6.90
CA SER A 12 -5.54 6.27 -6.86
C SER A 12 -5.73 5.19 -5.80
N GLY A 13 -6.86 5.28 -5.12
CA GLY A 13 -7.30 4.31 -4.13
C GLY A 13 -8.79 4.45 -3.85
N SER A 14 -9.33 3.50 -3.11
CA SER A 14 -10.73 3.48 -2.67
C SER A 14 -10.76 3.19 -1.19
N VAL A 15 -11.59 3.95 -0.46
CA VAL A 15 -11.83 3.69 0.95
C VAL A 15 -12.72 2.46 1.06
N ILE A 16 -12.32 1.52 1.90
CA ILE A 16 -13.08 0.31 2.18
C ILE A 16 -13.35 0.24 3.68
N ASP A 17 -14.47 -0.37 4.04
CA ASP A 17 -14.85 -0.55 5.43
C ASP A 17 -14.11 -1.78 5.99
N LEU A 18 -12.91 -1.54 6.47
CA LEU A 18 -12.05 -2.55 7.07
C LEU A 18 -11.42 -1.94 8.33
N SER A 19 -11.48 -2.68 9.43
CA SER A 19 -10.84 -2.30 10.68
C SER A 19 -9.50 -3.02 10.84
N GLY A 20 -8.48 -2.31 11.28
CA GLY A 20 -7.15 -2.85 11.55
C GLY A 20 -6.32 -1.86 12.35
N THR A 21 -5.08 -2.20 12.62
CA THR A 21 -4.18 -1.28 13.32
C THR A 21 -3.83 -0.11 12.38
N PRO A 22 -3.93 1.15 12.82
CA PRO A 22 -3.52 2.28 11.99
C PRO A 22 -2.08 2.09 11.47
N GLY A 23 -1.90 2.12 10.15
CA GLY A 23 -0.61 1.88 9.50
C GLY A 23 -0.30 0.40 9.22
N GLN A 24 -1.18 -0.52 9.60
CA GLN A 24 -1.12 -1.91 9.17
C GLN A 24 -1.39 -2.00 7.66
N ILE A 25 -0.51 -2.70 6.98
CA ILE A 25 -0.60 -2.92 5.55
C ILE A 25 -1.12 -4.33 5.32
N LEU A 26 -2.34 -4.42 4.79
CA LEU A 26 -2.95 -5.65 4.34
C LEU A 26 -2.72 -5.79 2.84
N GLN A 27 -1.74 -6.60 2.46
CA GLN A 27 -1.48 -6.92 1.07
C GLN A 27 -2.02 -8.30 0.70
N SER A 28 -2.46 -8.42 -0.55
CA SER A 28 -2.81 -9.66 -1.22
C SER A 28 -2.18 -9.66 -2.62
N ASP A 29 -2.13 -10.79 -3.31
CA ASP A 29 -1.43 -10.93 -4.61
C ASP A 29 -1.85 -9.92 -5.68
N LYS A 30 -3.05 -9.36 -5.53
CA LYS A 30 -3.65 -8.40 -6.46
C LYS A 30 -4.01 -7.06 -5.82
N GLU A 31 -3.93 -6.94 -4.49
CA GLU A 31 -4.49 -5.79 -3.77
C GLU A 31 -3.54 -5.31 -2.68
N LEU A 32 -3.53 -4.01 -2.45
CA LEU A 32 -2.76 -3.40 -1.38
C LEU A 32 -3.69 -2.50 -0.59
N VAL A 33 -3.96 -2.85 0.66
CA VAL A 33 -4.85 -2.13 1.55
C VAL A 33 -4.05 -1.62 2.74
N ILE A 34 -4.33 -0.40 3.18
CA ILE A 34 -3.73 0.17 4.38
C ILE A 34 -4.87 0.43 5.36
N ALA A 35 -4.87 -0.27 6.49
CA ALA A 35 -5.80 0.03 7.57
C ALA A 35 -5.47 1.40 8.17
N ALA A 36 -6.49 2.24 8.26
CA ALA A 36 -6.47 3.44 9.07
C ALA A 36 -7.10 3.12 10.43
N GLY A 37 -6.89 3.98 11.44
CA GLY A 37 -7.50 3.78 12.76
C GLY A 37 -9.03 3.68 12.74
N ARG A 38 -9.67 4.10 11.64
CA ARG A 38 -11.06 3.82 11.32
C ARG A 38 -11.21 3.66 9.81
N GLY A 39 -11.62 2.47 9.35
CA GLY A 39 -11.67 2.12 7.94
C GLY A 39 -10.29 1.80 7.34
N ALA A 40 -10.24 1.53 6.05
CA ALA A 40 -9.00 1.28 5.34
C ALA A 40 -9.01 1.91 3.94
N VAL A 41 -7.81 2.06 3.37
CA VAL A 41 -7.62 2.58 2.03
C VAL A 41 -7.00 1.51 1.16
N GLN A 42 -7.78 1.01 0.20
CA GLN A 42 -7.29 0.16 -0.87
C GLN A 42 -6.56 1.03 -1.90
N LEU A 43 -5.29 0.74 -2.12
CA LEU A 43 -4.47 1.36 -3.14
C LEU A 43 -4.68 0.66 -4.48
N LYS A 44 -4.90 1.45 -5.54
CA LYS A 44 -5.05 0.98 -6.92
C LYS A 44 -3.82 1.32 -7.76
N GLU A 45 -3.34 2.56 -7.64
CA GLU A 45 -2.16 3.04 -8.35
C GLU A 45 -1.18 3.72 -7.40
N VAL A 46 0.08 3.32 -7.50
CA VAL A 46 1.16 3.81 -6.65
C VAL A 46 2.42 4.11 -7.48
N GLN A 47 3.28 4.96 -6.94
CA GLN A 47 4.58 5.24 -7.50
C GLN A 47 5.60 5.30 -6.38
N LEU A 48 6.60 4.43 -6.49
CA LEU A 48 7.77 4.48 -5.64
C LEU A 48 8.76 5.53 -6.16
N GLN A 49 9.40 6.26 -5.26
CA GLN A 49 10.43 7.23 -5.59
C GLN A 49 11.49 6.63 -6.54
N GLY A 50 11.74 7.31 -7.66
CA GLY A 50 12.67 6.87 -8.70
C GLY A 50 12.16 5.72 -9.60
N LYS A 51 10.88 5.33 -9.49
CA LYS A 51 10.25 4.33 -10.35
C LYS A 51 9.05 4.92 -11.09
N ARG A 52 8.59 4.21 -12.13
CA ARG A 52 7.35 4.52 -12.85
C ARG A 52 6.13 4.28 -11.95
N ARG A 53 5.02 4.95 -12.28
CA ARG A 53 3.71 4.62 -11.73
C ARG A 53 3.36 3.17 -12.12
N MET A 54 2.80 2.41 -11.19
CA MET A 54 2.39 1.03 -11.39
C MET A 54 1.13 0.72 -10.60
N ARG A 55 0.45 -0.38 -10.96
CA ARG A 55 -0.70 -0.84 -10.21
C ARG A 55 -0.27 -1.44 -8.88
N ALA A 56 -1.14 -1.37 -7.87
CA ALA A 56 -0.89 -1.97 -6.56
C ALA A 56 -0.53 -3.46 -6.66
N ALA A 57 -1.21 -4.22 -7.51
CA ALA A 57 -0.91 -5.62 -7.79
C ALA A 57 0.55 -5.83 -8.28
N GLU A 58 1.04 -4.96 -9.16
CA GLU A 58 2.42 -5.04 -9.65
C GLU A 58 3.42 -4.65 -8.56
N PHE A 59 3.08 -3.63 -7.78
CA PHE A 59 3.89 -3.21 -6.65
C PHE A 59 4.03 -4.33 -5.61
N VAL A 60 2.94 -4.99 -5.22
CA VAL A 60 2.99 -6.11 -4.27
C VAL A 60 3.86 -7.24 -4.81
N ARG A 61 3.72 -7.62 -6.09
CA ARG A 61 4.55 -8.69 -6.68
C ARG A 61 6.05 -8.36 -6.70
N GLY A 62 6.42 -7.13 -7.05
CA GLY A 62 7.83 -6.72 -7.15
C GLY A 62 8.45 -6.24 -5.84
N HIS A 63 7.63 -5.83 -4.87
CA HIS A 63 8.05 -5.15 -3.64
C HIS A 63 7.41 -5.73 -2.38
N ALA A 64 6.88 -6.96 -2.41
CA ALA A 64 6.24 -7.65 -1.27
C ALA A 64 7.05 -7.53 0.04
N ALA A 65 8.38 -7.62 -0.05
CA ALA A 65 9.27 -7.50 1.11
C ALA A 65 9.23 -6.11 1.77
N MET A 66 9.03 -5.03 1.00
CA MET A 66 8.95 -3.66 1.53
C MET A 66 7.64 -3.38 2.26
N VAL A 67 6.57 -4.08 1.88
CA VAL A 67 5.22 -3.93 2.44
C VAL A 67 4.92 -4.92 3.58
N ARG A 68 5.79 -5.91 3.79
CA ARG A 68 5.75 -6.83 4.95
C ARG A 68 6.27 -6.24 6.27
N ALA A 69 6.77 -5.00 6.27
CA ALA A 69 7.65 -4.50 7.33
C ALA A 69 6.99 -3.72 8.49
N THR A 70 5.65 -3.72 8.62
CA THR A 70 4.99 -3.09 9.78
C THR A 70 4.41 -4.17 10.70
N HIS A 71 5.19 -4.50 11.74
CA HIS A 71 4.68 -5.11 12.98
C HIS A 71 4.44 -4.00 14.00
#